data_AF-A0A388SUD8-F1
#
_entry.id   AF-A0A388SUD8-F1
#
_cell.length_a   1.000
_cell.length_b   1.000
_cell.length_c   1.000
_cell.angle_alpha   90.00
_cell.angle_beta   90.00
_cell.angle_gamma   90.00
#
_symmetry.space_group_name_H-M   'P 1'
#
loop_
_entity.id
_entity.type
_entity.pdbx_description
1 polymer ?
#
loop_
_entity_poly.entity_id
_entity_poly.type
_entity_poly.pdbx_seq_one_letter_code
_entity_poly.pdbx_strand_id
1 'polypeptide(L)'
;MLVVLLVIAAVLTLLVAVHWYVWRRLVRDTTAGPGAARRAGTAAVIVLPLLTVGAFTVGRADAPFWLKQTFAWPGYFWLAMLLYLTLALFAGEAVRPLLRRALDRRAARRPAAPGEPLAAGAAADAPPADALAADGAAAGAVPPTHGRPPAPSGGGAPSGDAVAVSPAGSPTSAQTSQTSAQTSAQGAVKGAVEASAQASAPGSGQEAATTAVATPAVESPGAAGRAAGPAPAAAEAPGAPVTADVSPADGRPAGGVTRRLFVARVVGGAAAAAAAGTVGYGTYGVLRGPSVKRVTVPLARLPRAAHGYRIAVVSDIHIGPVLGRAHTQRIVDAINATQPDLVAVVGDLVDGSVADLGSAAEPLARLRARDGSFFVTGNHEYFSGADAWVDHVRELGLTPLRNDRVEIGGFDLAGVDDVAGEREGQGPDFARALGDRDRARAAVLLAHQPVVIHEAVRHGVDLQLSGHTHGGQLWPANYLAAMANPTLAGLERYGDTQLYVSRGAGAWGPPVRVGAPSDITVVELASRDT
;
A
#
# COMPACT_ATOMS: atom_id res chain seq x y z
N MET A 1 -9.63 -29.24 -7.44
CA MET A 1 -8.60 -29.30 -6.38
C MET A 1 -7.16 -29.13 -6.92
N LEU A 2 -6.63 -30.04 -7.75
CA LEU A 2 -5.21 -30.03 -8.18
C LEU A 2 -4.68 -28.67 -8.66
N VAL A 3 -5.39 -27.98 -9.56
CA VAL A 3 -4.97 -26.66 -10.09
C VAL A 3 -4.77 -25.63 -8.98
N VAL A 4 -5.65 -25.59 -7.97
CA VAL A 4 -5.55 -24.68 -6.82
C VAL A 4 -4.29 -24.98 -5.99
N LEU A 5 -4.00 -26.26 -5.75
CA LEU A 5 -2.78 -26.67 -5.03
C LEU A 5 -1.51 -26.30 -5.79
N LEU A 6 -1.50 -26.44 -7.13
CA LEU A 6 -0.38 -26.02 -7.98
C LEU A 6 -0.17 -24.51 -7.97
N VAL A 7 -1.25 -23.71 -8.01
CA VAL A 7 -1.17 -22.24 -7.88
C VAL A 7 -0.63 -21.84 -6.51
N ILE A 8 -1.10 -22.44 -5.42
CA ILE A 8 -0.59 -22.20 -4.05
C ILE A 8 0.91 -22.54 -3.98
N ALA A 9 1.32 -23.71 -4.49
CA ALA A 9 2.72 -24.12 -4.51
C ALA A 9 3.61 -23.15 -5.32
N ALA A 10 3.12 -22.66 -6.47
CA ALA A 10 3.84 -21.68 -7.28
C ALA A 10 3.99 -20.33 -6.55
N VAL A 11 2.93 -19.83 -5.92
CA VAL A 11 2.95 -18.58 -5.13
C VAL A 11 3.91 -18.69 -3.94
N LEU A 12 3.87 -19.79 -3.19
CA LEU A 12 4.78 -20.03 -2.07
C LEU A 12 6.25 -20.13 -2.54
N THR A 13 6.49 -20.81 -3.66
CA THR A 13 7.84 -20.93 -4.26
C THR A 13 8.38 -19.57 -4.69
N LEU A 14 7.56 -18.75 -5.34
CA LEU A 14 7.90 -17.37 -5.71
C LEU A 14 8.19 -16.52 -4.47
N LEU A 15 7.35 -16.61 -3.44
CA LEU A 15 7.52 -15.86 -2.18
C LEU A 15 8.85 -16.20 -1.50
N VAL A 16 9.20 -17.48 -1.40
CA VAL A 16 10.49 -17.94 -0.85
C VAL A 16 11.66 -17.45 -1.70
N ALA A 17 11.56 -17.53 -3.03
CA ALA A 17 12.60 -17.07 -3.95
C ALA A 17 12.84 -15.55 -3.85
N VAL A 18 11.78 -14.75 -3.73
CA VAL A 18 11.86 -13.28 -3.55
C VAL A 18 12.51 -12.93 -2.21
N HIS A 19 12.11 -13.57 -1.10
CA HIS A 19 12.75 -13.33 0.21
C HIS A 19 14.23 -13.72 0.21
N TRP A 20 14.58 -14.88 -0.38
CA TRP A 20 15.96 -15.30 -0.53
C TRP A 20 16.78 -14.33 -1.39
N TYR A 21 16.20 -13.79 -2.47
CA TYR A 21 16.84 -12.78 -3.32
C TYR A 21 17.11 -11.49 -2.54
N VAL A 22 16.12 -10.97 -1.81
CA VAL A 22 16.25 -9.75 -0.98
C VAL A 22 17.32 -9.96 0.10
N TRP A 23 17.30 -11.09 0.83
CA TRP A 23 18.35 -11.45 1.78
C TRP A 23 19.73 -11.54 1.11
N ARG A 24 19.82 -12.20 -0.06
CA ARG A 24 21.08 -12.37 -0.78
C ARG A 24 21.68 -11.01 -1.14
N ARG A 25 20.87 -10.06 -1.60
CA ARG A 25 21.36 -8.75 -2.07
C ARG A 25 21.59 -7.72 -0.96
N LEU A 26 20.75 -7.70 0.08
CA LEU A 26 20.85 -6.72 1.17
C LEU A 26 21.67 -7.19 2.36
N VAL A 27 21.80 -8.51 2.57
CA VAL A 27 22.45 -9.09 3.76
C VAL A 27 23.68 -9.92 3.37
N ARG A 28 23.59 -10.86 2.41
CA ARG A 28 24.72 -11.74 2.05
C ARG A 28 25.82 -11.01 1.26
N ASP A 29 25.47 -10.26 0.21
CA ASP A 29 26.44 -9.56 -0.66
C ASP A 29 27.02 -8.27 0.00
N THR A 30 26.38 -7.70 1.02
CA THR A 30 26.78 -6.44 1.72
C THR A 30 27.66 -6.65 2.96
N THR A 31 27.75 -7.88 3.46
CA THR A 31 28.51 -8.27 4.66
C THR A 31 29.77 -9.03 4.28
N ALA A 32 30.91 -8.70 4.91
CA ALA A 32 32.19 -9.32 4.63
C ALA A 32 32.27 -10.80 5.07
N GLY A 33 31.46 -11.21 6.05
CA GLY A 33 31.43 -12.56 6.61
C GLY A 33 30.30 -12.73 7.64
N PRO A 34 30.32 -13.82 8.43
CA PRO A 34 29.49 -13.96 9.62
C PRO A 34 29.73 -12.81 10.61
N GLY A 35 28.68 -12.36 11.31
CA GLY A 35 28.76 -11.26 12.26
C GLY A 35 27.39 -10.74 12.68
N ALA A 36 27.34 -9.80 13.63
CA ALA A 36 26.09 -9.29 14.20
C ALA A 36 25.10 -8.78 13.13
N ALA A 37 25.55 -7.90 12.23
CA ALA A 37 24.70 -7.37 11.14
C ALA A 37 24.17 -8.46 10.20
N ARG A 38 24.98 -9.50 9.88
CA ARG A 38 24.50 -10.63 9.06
C ARG A 38 23.46 -11.47 9.82
N ARG A 39 23.67 -11.73 11.11
CA ARG A 39 22.69 -12.44 11.96
C ARG A 39 21.37 -11.68 12.04
N ALA A 40 21.41 -10.39 12.37
CA ALA A 40 20.23 -9.53 12.43
C ALA A 40 19.46 -9.46 11.11
N GLY A 41 20.15 -9.22 9.98
CA GLY A 41 19.51 -9.21 8.66
C GLY A 41 18.97 -10.58 8.21
N THR A 42 19.54 -11.68 8.70
CA THR A 42 19.01 -13.03 8.45
C THR A 42 17.76 -13.29 9.29
N ALA A 43 17.77 -12.92 10.58
CA ALA A 43 16.60 -13.01 11.44
C ALA A 43 15.43 -12.15 10.91
N ALA A 44 15.71 -10.92 10.47
CA ALA A 44 14.68 -10.04 9.90
C ALA A 44 13.96 -10.66 8.69
N VAL A 45 14.68 -11.25 7.74
CA VAL A 45 14.06 -11.89 6.55
C VAL A 45 13.42 -13.25 6.87
N ILE A 46 13.56 -13.79 8.09
CA ILE A 46 12.81 -14.96 8.58
C ILE A 46 11.57 -14.52 9.38
N VAL A 47 11.69 -13.49 10.22
CA VAL A 47 10.61 -13.04 11.13
C VAL A 47 9.58 -12.18 10.42
N LEU A 48 9.99 -11.19 9.62
CA LEU A 48 9.06 -10.26 8.98
C LEU A 48 8.03 -10.94 8.03
N PRO A 49 8.38 -12.01 7.26
CA PRO A 49 7.38 -12.75 6.47
C PRO A 49 6.42 -13.55 7.34
N LEU A 50 6.87 -14.09 8.48
CA LEU A 50 6.01 -14.77 9.45
C LEU A 50 5.03 -13.77 10.09
N LEU A 51 5.46 -12.52 10.32
CA LEU A 51 4.55 -11.45 10.75
C LEU A 51 3.55 -11.07 9.66
N THR A 52 3.94 -11.09 8.37
CA THR A 52 3.00 -10.90 7.25
C THR A 52 1.97 -12.01 7.15
N VAL A 53 2.37 -13.29 7.29
CA VAL A 53 1.42 -14.42 7.35
C VAL A 53 0.50 -14.27 8.56
N GLY A 54 1.08 -13.96 9.73
CA GLY A 54 0.34 -13.71 10.98
C GLY A 54 -0.71 -12.61 10.84
N ALA A 55 -0.41 -11.52 10.12
CA ALA A 55 -1.38 -10.45 9.89
C ALA A 55 -2.64 -10.95 9.15
N PHE A 56 -2.48 -11.78 8.12
CA PHE A 56 -3.60 -12.32 7.35
C PHE A 56 -4.33 -13.50 8.01
N THR A 57 -3.67 -14.25 8.91
CA THR A 57 -4.29 -15.38 9.63
C THR A 57 -4.92 -14.94 10.95
N VAL A 58 -4.18 -14.22 11.80
CA VAL A 58 -4.70 -13.67 13.08
C VAL A 58 -5.80 -12.64 12.83
N GLY A 59 -5.70 -11.85 11.75
CA GLY A 59 -6.76 -10.92 11.33
C GLY A 59 -8.10 -11.60 11.00
N ARG A 60 -8.10 -12.87 10.59
CA ARG A 60 -9.29 -13.68 10.30
C ARG A 60 -9.65 -14.70 11.38
N ALA A 61 -8.87 -14.74 12.46
CA ALA A 61 -9.15 -15.60 13.60
C ALA A 61 -9.97 -14.84 14.65
N ASP A 62 -10.70 -15.59 15.49
CA ASP A 62 -11.23 -15.06 16.74
C ASP A 62 -10.08 -14.88 17.75
N ALA A 63 -9.33 -13.81 17.55
CA ALA A 63 -8.13 -13.46 18.28
C ALA A 63 -8.27 -12.04 18.87
N PRO A 64 -7.73 -11.76 20.07
CA PRO A 64 -7.83 -10.44 20.69
C PRO A 64 -7.32 -9.32 19.77
N PHE A 65 -8.05 -8.20 19.69
CA PHE A 65 -7.74 -7.10 18.78
C PHE A 65 -6.30 -6.57 18.88
N TRP A 66 -5.75 -6.47 20.10
CA TRP A 66 -4.36 -6.04 20.31
C TRP A 66 -3.34 -6.96 19.60
N LEU A 67 -3.65 -8.25 19.47
CA LEU A 67 -2.82 -9.22 18.76
C LEU A 67 -2.95 -9.02 17.25
N LYS A 68 -4.18 -8.82 16.73
CA LYS A 68 -4.42 -8.43 15.33
C LYS A 68 -3.62 -7.18 14.96
N GLN A 69 -3.63 -6.14 15.80
CA GLN A 69 -2.81 -4.93 15.63
C GLN A 69 -1.30 -5.22 15.64
N THR A 70 -0.84 -6.02 16.61
CA THR A 70 0.58 -6.36 16.79
C THR A 70 1.18 -7.08 15.58
N PHE A 71 0.41 -7.92 14.89
CA PHE A 71 0.83 -8.53 13.63
C PHE A 71 0.63 -7.61 12.42
N ALA A 72 -0.51 -6.91 12.32
CA ALA A 72 -0.87 -6.09 11.16
C ALA A 72 0.17 -5.00 10.84
N TRP A 73 0.62 -4.24 11.84
CA TRP A 73 1.60 -3.16 11.62
C TRP A 73 2.90 -3.66 10.98
N PRO A 74 3.73 -4.50 11.62
CA PRO A 74 4.99 -4.96 11.00
C PRO A 74 4.77 -5.85 9.78
N GLY A 75 3.73 -6.69 9.77
CA GLY A 75 3.46 -7.63 8.70
C GLY A 75 3.06 -6.96 7.39
N TYR A 76 2.13 -6.00 7.43
CA TYR A 76 1.67 -5.29 6.24
C TYR A 76 2.69 -4.25 5.73
N PHE A 77 3.43 -3.57 6.62
CA PHE A 77 4.55 -2.72 6.19
C PHE A 77 5.68 -3.54 5.55
N TRP A 78 5.98 -4.76 6.03
CA TRP A 78 6.93 -5.63 5.35
C TRP A 78 6.48 -6.03 3.95
N LEU A 79 5.19 -6.33 3.74
CA LEU A 79 4.67 -6.71 2.42
C LEU A 79 4.92 -5.63 1.36
N ALA A 80 4.62 -4.36 1.68
CA ALA A 80 4.93 -3.24 0.80
C ALA A 80 6.44 -3.00 0.65
N MET A 81 7.21 -3.08 1.74
CA MET A 81 8.66 -2.94 1.73
C MET A 81 9.34 -4.00 0.84
N LEU A 82 8.91 -5.25 0.92
CA LEU A 82 9.41 -6.37 0.12
C LEU A 82 9.22 -6.11 -1.39
N LEU A 83 8.05 -5.62 -1.79
CA LEU A 83 7.75 -5.26 -3.17
C LEU A 83 8.75 -4.21 -3.69
N TYR A 84 8.85 -3.06 -3.02
CA TYR A 84 9.71 -1.97 -3.50
C TYR A 84 11.21 -2.25 -3.33
N LEU A 85 11.63 -3.01 -2.31
CA LEU A 85 13.00 -3.53 -2.22
C LEU A 85 13.32 -4.43 -3.42
N THR A 86 12.41 -5.34 -3.79
CA THR A 86 12.60 -6.25 -4.91
C THR A 86 12.72 -5.50 -6.24
N LEU A 87 11.82 -4.55 -6.50
CA LEU A 87 11.84 -3.69 -7.70
C LEU A 87 13.11 -2.82 -7.76
N ALA A 88 13.46 -2.15 -6.66
CA ALA A 88 14.66 -1.30 -6.60
C ALA A 88 15.97 -2.10 -6.71
N LEU A 89 16.00 -3.35 -6.19
CA LEU A 89 17.12 -4.27 -6.40
C LEU A 89 17.23 -4.74 -7.85
N PHE A 90 16.12 -5.07 -8.52
CA PHE A 90 16.15 -5.43 -9.95
C PHE A 90 16.66 -4.27 -10.82
N ALA A 91 16.18 -3.04 -10.59
CA ALA A 91 16.75 -1.86 -11.24
C ALA A 91 18.24 -1.67 -10.89
N GLY A 92 18.61 -1.94 -9.62
CA GLY A 92 20.00 -1.91 -9.14
C GLY A 92 20.93 -2.91 -9.85
N GLU A 93 20.46 -4.10 -10.24
CA GLU A 93 21.25 -5.06 -11.04
C GLU A 93 21.53 -4.56 -12.46
N ALA A 94 20.61 -3.81 -13.09
CA ALA A 94 20.84 -3.19 -14.40
C ALA A 94 21.89 -2.06 -14.34
N VAL A 95 21.93 -1.31 -13.24
CA VAL A 95 22.93 -0.25 -12.99
C VAL A 95 24.29 -0.82 -12.55
N ARG A 96 24.30 -1.96 -11.85
CA ARG A 96 25.50 -2.64 -11.31
C ARG A 96 26.68 -2.79 -12.31
N PRO A 97 26.51 -3.23 -13.58
CA PRO A 97 27.61 -3.33 -14.54
C PRO A 97 28.14 -1.95 -14.99
N LEU A 98 27.29 -0.93 -15.08
CA LEU A 98 27.71 0.43 -15.44
C LEU A 98 28.57 1.05 -14.33
N LEU A 99 28.15 0.91 -13.07
CA LEU A 99 28.89 1.38 -11.90
C LEU A 99 30.28 0.71 -11.79
N ARG A 100 30.38 -0.60 -12.07
CA ARG A 100 31.67 -1.31 -12.15
C ARG A 100 32.57 -0.70 -13.22
N ARG A 101 32.09 -0.64 -14.47
CA ARG A 101 32.83 -0.05 -15.61
C ARG A 101 33.31 1.38 -15.33
N ALA A 102 32.52 2.19 -14.63
CA ALA A 102 32.90 3.55 -14.23
C ALA A 102 34.02 3.56 -13.17
N LEU A 103 33.94 2.69 -12.15
CA LEU A 103 34.99 2.56 -11.13
C LEU A 103 36.29 2.00 -11.70
N ASP A 104 36.23 1.03 -12.61
CA ASP A 104 37.43 0.44 -13.23
C ASP A 104 38.11 1.42 -14.19
N ARG A 105 37.33 2.21 -14.96
CA ARG A 105 37.86 3.37 -15.73
C ARG A 105 38.50 4.43 -14.82
N ARG A 106 37.94 4.70 -13.63
CA ARG A 106 38.51 5.65 -12.67
C ARG A 106 39.78 5.12 -12.01
N ALA A 107 39.89 3.80 -11.81
CA ALA A 107 41.11 3.17 -11.33
C ALA A 107 42.23 3.23 -12.38
N ALA A 108 41.94 2.90 -13.64
CA ALA A 108 42.90 2.97 -14.74
C ALA A 108 43.38 4.40 -15.08
N ARG A 109 42.64 5.43 -14.66
CA ARG A 109 43.01 6.86 -14.80
C ARG A 109 43.74 7.44 -13.58
N ARG A 110 43.96 6.66 -12.53
CA ARG A 110 44.71 7.12 -11.35
C ARG A 110 46.21 7.03 -11.68
N PRO A 111 46.99 8.11 -11.59
CA PRO A 111 48.43 8.04 -11.79
C PRO A 111 49.05 6.97 -10.88
N ALA A 112 50.08 6.28 -11.37
CA ALA A 112 50.91 5.47 -10.51
C ALA A 112 51.50 6.37 -9.41
N ALA A 113 51.55 5.85 -8.17
CA ALA A 113 52.38 6.49 -7.16
C ALA A 113 53.85 6.44 -7.64
N PRO A 114 54.68 7.46 -7.34
CA PRO A 114 56.12 7.38 -7.59
C PRO A 114 56.65 6.12 -6.90
N GLY A 115 57.27 5.23 -7.68
CA GLY A 115 57.90 4.03 -7.13
C GLY A 115 59.11 4.41 -6.28
N GLU A 116 59.36 3.62 -5.22
CA GLU A 116 60.66 3.70 -4.54
C GLU A 116 61.79 3.37 -5.54
N PRO A 117 62.96 4.02 -5.44
CA PRO A 117 64.06 3.74 -6.35
C PRO A 117 64.54 2.29 -6.21
N LEU A 118 64.58 1.56 -7.33
CA LEU A 118 65.35 0.33 -7.42
C LEU A 118 66.82 0.64 -7.11
N ALA A 119 67.36 0.01 -6.07
CA ALA A 119 68.72 0.25 -5.61
C ALA A 119 69.73 -0.15 -6.70
N ALA A 120 70.70 0.73 -6.97
CA ALA A 120 71.71 0.51 -8.00
C ALA A 120 72.93 -0.25 -7.45
N GLY A 121 73.41 -1.22 -8.23
CA GLY A 121 74.68 -1.92 -8.00
C GLY A 121 74.64 -3.38 -8.50
N ALA A 122 75.68 -3.91 -9.15
CA ALA A 122 76.87 -3.25 -9.71
C ALA A 122 77.57 -4.16 -10.74
N ALA A 123 78.28 -3.55 -11.72
CA ALA A 123 79.33 -4.15 -12.56
C ALA A 123 78.94 -5.34 -13.48
N ALA A 124 79.68 -5.68 -14.56
CA ALA A 124 80.55 -4.90 -15.47
C ALA A 124 80.79 -5.73 -16.77
N ASP A 125 81.59 -5.17 -17.68
CA ASP A 125 82.26 -5.79 -18.85
C ASP A 125 81.53 -5.89 -20.20
N ALA A 126 82.11 -5.18 -21.18
CA ALA A 126 82.02 -5.31 -22.63
C ALA A 126 83.07 -4.38 -23.28
N PRO A 127 83.53 -4.56 -24.53
CA PRO A 127 83.38 -5.70 -25.44
C PRO A 127 84.78 -6.25 -25.86
N PRO A 128 84.92 -6.89 -27.04
CA PRO A 128 85.37 -6.11 -28.20
C PRO A 128 84.44 -6.24 -29.42
N ALA A 129 84.66 -5.39 -30.43
CA ALA A 129 83.82 -5.27 -31.62
C ALA A 129 84.49 -5.86 -32.87
N ASP A 130 83.69 -6.08 -33.92
CA ASP A 130 84.14 -6.11 -35.31
C ASP A 130 83.05 -5.52 -36.23
N ALA A 131 83.42 -5.12 -37.45
CA ALA A 131 82.64 -4.17 -38.28
C ALA A 131 82.20 -4.70 -39.66
N LEU A 132 81.30 -3.94 -40.33
CA LEU A 132 80.92 -3.81 -41.77
C LEU A 132 79.48 -3.19 -41.79
N ALA A 133 79.11 -2.08 -42.46
CA ALA A 133 79.30 -1.58 -43.84
C ALA A 133 78.63 -2.47 -44.92
N ALA A 134 77.80 -2.01 -45.88
CA ALA A 134 77.09 -0.73 -46.17
C ALA A 134 75.92 -1.04 -47.16
N ASP A 135 75.13 -0.18 -47.84
CA ASP A 135 74.99 1.29 -48.01
C ASP A 135 73.58 1.63 -48.62
N GLY A 136 73.26 2.91 -48.90
CA GLY A 136 72.09 3.38 -49.70
C GLY A 136 70.82 3.74 -48.90
N ALA A 137 70.12 4.89 -49.01
CA ALA A 137 70.03 6.00 -49.99
C ALA A 137 69.44 5.63 -51.38
N ALA A 138 68.56 6.38 -52.05
CA ALA A 138 67.62 7.49 -51.75
C ALA A 138 66.58 7.60 -52.93
N ALA A 139 65.67 8.56 -53.19
CA ALA A 139 65.26 9.87 -52.63
C ALA A 139 63.82 10.26 -53.12
N GLY A 140 63.26 11.42 -52.71
CA GLY A 140 62.08 12.10 -53.33
C GLY A 140 60.83 12.17 -52.43
N ALA A 141 60.35 13.29 -51.88
CA ALA A 141 59.98 14.64 -52.39
C ALA A 141 58.56 14.70 -53.04
N VAL A 142 57.72 15.75 -52.90
CA VAL A 142 57.37 16.79 -51.88
C VAL A 142 56.21 17.67 -52.48
N PRO A 143 55.32 18.35 -51.71
CA PRO A 143 53.99 18.82 -52.21
C PRO A 143 53.95 20.27 -52.74
N PRO A 144 52.75 20.86 -52.98
CA PRO A 144 52.29 21.94 -52.07
C PRO A 144 50.74 21.97 -51.77
N THR A 145 50.11 23.16 -51.66
CA THR A 145 49.11 23.51 -50.61
C THR A 145 47.90 24.40 -51.06
N HIS A 146 47.18 24.99 -50.08
CA HIS A 146 46.09 26.03 -50.12
C HIS A 146 44.62 25.51 -50.15
N GLY A 147 43.59 26.16 -49.55
CA GLY A 147 43.49 27.46 -48.83
C GLY A 147 42.19 27.63 -47.97
N ARG A 148 41.89 28.87 -47.50
CA ARG A 148 40.80 29.33 -46.57
C ARG A 148 40.34 30.75 -47.01
N PRO A 149 39.35 31.52 -46.47
CA PRO A 149 38.18 31.31 -45.58
C PRO A 149 36.80 31.72 -46.22
N PRO A 150 35.93 32.65 -45.72
CA PRO A 150 34.76 32.45 -44.82
C PRO A 150 33.35 32.84 -45.40
N ALA A 151 32.31 32.87 -44.53
CA ALA A 151 30.91 33.35 -44.76
C ALA A 151 30.77 34.91 -44.67
N PRO A 152 29.58 35.61 -44.77
CA PRO A 152 28.38 35.43 -43.89
C PRO A 152 26.94 35.90 -44.37
N SER A 153 25.92 35.58 -43.54
CA SER A 153 24.73 36.38 -43.09
C SER A 153 23.63 36.99 -44.01
N GLY A 154 22.36 36.88 -43.53
CA GLY A 154 21.21 37.80 -43.77
C GLY A 154 20.06 37.23 -44.62
N GLY A 155 18.75 37.48 -44.37
CA GLY A 155 18.03 38.14 -43.27
C GLY A 155 16.55 38.48 -43.66
N GLY A 156 15.61 38.64 -42.72
CA GLY A 156 14.23 39.16 -43.02
C GLY A 156 13.07 38.68 -42.10
N ALA A 157 12.08 39.55 -41.87
CA ALA A 157 10.79 39.34 -41.16
C ALA A 157 9.66 40.07 -41.97
N PRO A 158 8.45 40.50 -41.50
CA PRO A 158 7.81 40.58 -40.15
C PRO A 158 6.42 39.82 -40.13
N SER A 159 5.27 40.18 -39.53
CA SER A 159 4.73 41.29 -38.68
C SER A 159 3.36 40.91 -38.04
N GLY A 160 3.03 41.51 -36.87
CA GLY A 160 1.65 41.74 -36.38
C GLY A 160 0.99 40.65 -35.50
N ASP A 161 0.10 40.96 -34.54
CA ASP A 161 -0.19 42.29 -33.94
C ASP A 161 -0.86 42.19 -32.53
N ALA A 162 -1.13 43.35 -31.89
CA ALA A 162 -1.57 43.59 -30.50
C ALA A 162 -2.96 42.98 -30.08
N VAL A 163 -3.52 43.07 -28.86
CA VAL A 163 -3.70 44.17 -27.86
C VAL A 163 -3.89 43.61 -26.41
N ALA A 164 -3.76 44.44 -25.37
CA ALA A 164 -3.96 44.11 -23.94
C ALA A 164 -5.15 44.85 -23.29
N VAL A 165 -5.61 44.42 -22.09
CA VAL A 165 -6.20 45.26 -21.00
C VAL A 165 -6.66 44.42 -19.78
N SER A 166 -6.65 45.02 -18.59
CA SER A 166 -7.41 44.60 -17.39
C SER A 166 -7.97 45.87 -16.71
N PRO A 167 -9.07 45.82 -15.93
CA PRO A 167 -8.91 45.78 -14.47
C PRO A 167 -10.05 45.06 -13.70
N ALA A 168 -10.04 45.22 -12.36
CA ALA A 168 -10.87 44.52 -11.37
C ALA A 168 -12.31 45.06 -11.20
N GLY A 169 -13.12 44.34 -10.42
CA GLY A 169 -14.41 44.82 -9.90
C GLY A 169 -14.94 43.98 -8.73
N SER A 170 -15.12 44.62 -7.57
CA SER A 170 -15.89 44.10 -6.42
C SER A 170 -17.10 45.02 -6.19
N PRO A 171 -18.18 44.51 -5.57
CA PRO A 171 -19.03 45.36 -4.73
C PRO A 171 -19.21 44.80 -3.32
N THR A 172 -19.69 45.66 -2.41
CA THR A 172 -19.72 45.42 -0.97
C THR A 172 -21.15 45.53 -0.42
N SER A 173 -21.46 44.71 0.60
CA SER A 173 -22.44 44.95 1.67
C SER A 173 -23.87 45.46 1.36
N ALA A 174 -24.86 44.70 1.82
CA ALA A 174 -26.10 45.25 2.38
C ALA A 174 -26.47 44.50 3.66
N GLN A 175 -26.84 45.21 4.73
CA GLN A 175 -27.45 44.67 5.94
C GLN A 175 -28.94 45.00 5.93
N THR A 176 -29.82 44.11 6.37
CA THR A 176 -31.06 44.53 7.07
C THR A 176 -31.72 43.42 7.90
N SER A 177 -32.32 43.85 9.01
CA SER A 177 -33.53 43.31 9.66
C SER A 177 -33.52 41.90 10.29
N GLN A 178 -33.74 41.92 11.61
CA GLN A 178 -34.32 40.82 12.39
C GLN A 178 -35.86 40.84 12.23
N THR A 179 -36.51 39.67 12.33
CA THR A 179 -37.92 39.56 12.77
C THR A 179 -38.20 38.19 13.40
N SER A 180 -39.26 38.09 14.21
CA SER A 180 -39.41 37.03 15.22
C SER A 180 -40.69 36.19 15.08
N ALA A 181 -40.56 34.87 15.18
CA ALA A 181 -41.55 33.88 15.63
C ALA A 181 -40.76 32.56 15.88
N GLN A 182 -40.84 31.81 16.99
CA GLN A 182 -41.86 31.63 18.02
C GLN A 182 -43.24 31.18 17.51
N THR A 183 -43.35 29.87 17.28
CA THR A 183 -44.59 29.14 17.51
C THR A 183 -44.28 27.77 18.11
N SER A 184 -44.96 27.40 19.19
CA SER A 184 -44.79 26.12 19.88
C SER A 184 -45.86 25.12 19.46
N ALA A 185 -45.51 23.85 19.30
CA ALA A 185 -46.47 22.75 19.19
C ALA A 185 -45.95 21.52 19.94
N GLN A 186 -46.41 21.33 21.19
CA GLN A 186 -46.25 20.06 21.91
C GLN A 186 -47.37 19.11 21.46
N GLY A 187 -47.04 17.83 21.25
CA GLY A 187 -47.98 16.83 20.75
C GLY A 187 -47.65 15.42 21.26
N ALA A 188 -47.65 15.23 22.57
CA ALA A 188 -47.39 13.93 23.18
C ALA A 188 -48.67 13.10 23.33
N VAL A 189 -48.65 11.85 22.86
CA VAL A 189 -49.62 10.81 23.22
C VAL A 189 -48.85 9.57 23.69
N LYS A 190 -49.44 8.81 24.62
CA LYS A 190 -48.76 7.84 25.51
C LYS A 190 -49.68 6.66 25.81
N GLY A 191 -49.18 5.44 25.62
CA GLY A 191 -49.86 4.15 25.91
C GLY A 191 -49.20 3.05 25.07
N ALA A 192 -48.67 1.91 25.56
CA ALA A 192 -48.98 1.07 26.72
C ALA A 192 -50.26 0.21 26.53
N VAL A 193 -50.33 -1.08 26.90
CA VAL A 193 -49.32 -1.97 27.53
C VAL A 193 -49.72 -3.46 27.31
N GLU A 194 -49.00 -4.41 27.92
CA GLU A 194 -49.34 -5.85 28.08
C GLU A 194 -49.36 -6.76 26.82
N ALA A 195 -49.31 -8.10 26.94
CA ALA A 195 -48.53 -9.00 27.80
C ALA A 195 -48.84 -10.47 27.45
N SER A 196 -47.85 -11.36 27.56
CA SER A 196 -48.05 -12.77 27.99
C SER A 196 -46.71 -13.45 28.25
N ALA A 197 -46.69 -14.37 29.21
CA ALA A 197 -45.54 -15.20 29.53
C ALA A 197 -45.94 -16.68 29.54
N GLN A 198 -44.97 -17.56 29.35
CA GLN A 198 -45.04 -18.93 29.87
C GLN A 198 -43.63 -19.44 30.15
N ALA A 199 -43.51 -20.31 31.16
CA ALA A 199 -42.24 -20.80 31.69
C ALA A 199 -42.30 -22.33 31.83
N SER A 200 -41.14 -22.98 31.81
CA SER A 200 -40.98 -24.39 32.20
C SER A 200 -39.59 -24.63 32.80
N ALA A 201 -39.57 -25.22 34.00
CA ALA A 201 -38.42 -25.82 34.67
C ALA A 201 -38.95 -27.03 35.49
N PRO A 202 -38.13 -28.06 35.72
CA PRO A 202 -37.30 -28.17 36.94
C PRO A 202 -35.82 -28.43 36.58
N GLY A 203 -34.80 -28.28 37.44
CA GLY A 203 -34.67 -28.54 38.88
C GLY A 203 -33.78 -29.79 39.09
N SER A 204 -32.97 -29.96 40.15
CA SER A 204 -32.62 -29.11 41.30
C SER A 204 -31.29 -29.62 41.93
N GLY A 205 -30.54 -28.78 42.66
CA GLY A 205 -29.33 -29.20 43.38
C GLY A 205 -28.54 -28.04 44.01
N GLN A 206 -28.24 -28.16 45.31
CA GLN A 206 -27.42 -27.22 46.12
C GLN A 206 -25.91 -27.67 46.07
N GLU A 207 -24.89 -26.98 46.59
CA GLU A 207 -24.84 -25.92 47.62
C GLU A 207 -23.57 -25.01 47.54
N ALA A 208 -23.42 -24.13 48.55
CA ALA A 208 -22.34 -23.17 48.89
C ALA A 208 -20.89 -23.76 49.02
N ALA A 209 -19.78 -22.98 49.11
CA ALA A 209 -19.49 -21.53 48.91
C ALA A 209 -17.97 -21.20 48.94
N THR A 210 -17.62 -19.92 48.69
CA THR A 210 -16.44 -19.14 49.17
C THR A 210 -14.98 -19.55 48.86
N THR A 211 -14.35 -18.75 47.99
CA THR A 211 -13.18 -17.86 48.25
C THR A 211 -12.03 -18.32 49.20
N ALA A 212 -10.77 -18.38 48.69
CA ALA A 212 -9.59 -17.65 49.22
C ALA A 212 -8.25 -17.91 48.46
N VAL A 213 -7.29 -16.98 48.62
CA VAL A 213 -5.91 -16.94 48.06
C VAL A 213 -4.90 -17.60 49.02
N ALA A 214 -3.78 -18.17 48.53
CA ALA A 214 -2.66 -18.61 49.39
C ALA A 214 -1.26 -18.63 48.73
N THR A 215 -0.26 -18.07 49.44
CA THR A 215 1.24 -18.18 49.30
C THR A 215 1.89 -17.43 50.48
N PRO A 216 3.15 -17.67 50.92
CA PRO A 216 4.06 -18.84 50.79
C PRO A 216 4.87 -19.18 52.11
N ALA A 217 5.96 -19.98 52.00
CA ALA A 217 7.12 -20.13 52.95
C ALA A 217 6.91 -20.96 54.26
N VAL A 218 7.88 -21.55 55.00
CA VAL A 218 9.38 -21.76 54.96
C VAL A 218 9.74 -23.01 55.87
N GLU A 219 10.91 -23.58 56.23
CA GLU A 219 12.35 -23.17 56.36
C GLU A 219 13.45 -24.24 55.98
N SER A 220 14.13 -24.91 56.95
CA SER A 220 15.45 -25.64 56.88
C SER A 220 15.70 -26.44 58.21
N PRO A 221 16.91 -26.84 58.77
CA PRO A 221 18.34 -26.78 58.35
C PRO A 221 19.33 -27.95 58.74
N GLY A 222 20.52 -28.01 58.08
CA GLY A 222 21.85 -28.46 58.64
C GLY A 222 22.23 -29.96 58.69
N ALA A 223 23.50 -30.40 58.86
CA ALA A 223 24.86 -29.78 58.67
C ALA A 223 26.04 -30.84 58.80
N ALA A 224 27.29 -30.46 58.44
CA ALA A 224 28.60 -31.19 58.58
C ALA A 224 28.93 -32.36 57.58
N GLY A 225 30.17 -32.78 57.28
CA GLY A 225 31.53 -32.48 57.83
C GLY A 225 32.70 -32.41 56.79
N ARG A 226 33.96 -32.77 57.13
CA ARG A 226 35.23 -32.33 56.45
C ARG A 226 36.26 -33.44 56.03
N ALA A 227 37.15 -33.07 55.09
CA ALA A 227 38.53 -33.57 54.82
C ALA A 227 38.68 -34.97 54.13
N ALA A 228 39.81 -35.36 53.49
CA ALA A 228 41.18 -34.78 53.37
C ALA A 228 41.87 -35.14 52.01
N GLY A 229 43.08 -34.58 51.75
CA GLY A 229 44.04 -35.05 50.71
C GLY A 229 45.12 -36.00 51.29
N PRO A 230 46.12 -36.51 50.52
CA PRO A 230 47.10 -35.69 49.78
C PRO A 230 47.63 -36.28 48.42
N ALA A 231 48.66 -35.65 47.83
CA ALA A 231 49.52 -36.16 46.72
C ALA A 231 50.93 -36.57 47.28
N PRO A 232 51.94 -37.06 46.50
CA PRO A 232 52.69 -36.25 45.50
C PRO A 232 53.45 -36.98 44.33
N ALA A 233 54.10 -36.18 43.46
CA ALA A 233 55.31 -36.47 42.63
C ALA A 233 55.19 -37.49 41.44
N ALA A 234 56.03 -37.48 40.39
CA ALA A 234 57.29 -36.74 40.13
C ALA A 234 57.52 -36.36 38.63
N ALA A 235 58.68 -35.74 38.37
CA ALA A 235 59.27 -35.20 37.11
C ALA A 235 59.57 -36.27 35.99
N GLU A 236 60.05 -35.98 34.77
CA GLU A 236 60.46 -34.73 34.06
C GLU A 236 60.43 -34.91 32.51
N ALA A 237 60.88 -33.91 31.73
CA ALA A 237 60.93 -33.86 30.24
C ALA A 237 62.35 -34.26 29.70
N PRO A 238 62.78 -34.01 28.42
CA PRO A 238 62.13 -33.43 27.23
C PRO A 238 62.43 -34.14 25.87
N GLY A 239 61.97 -33.56 24.75
CA GLY A 239 62.64 -33.74 23.44
C GLY A 239 61.74 -33.76 22.19
N ALA A 240 61.63 -32.63 21.48
CA ALA A 240 61.09 -32.57 20.11
C ALA A 240 61.77 -31.43 19.30
N PRO A 241 62.35 -31.70 18.11
CA PRO A 241 62.99 -30.66 17.31
C PRO A 241 61.95 -29.83 16.54
N VAL A 242 62.15 -28.51 16.51
CA VAL A 242 61.28 -27.56 15.80
C VAL A 242 61.67 -27.51 14.32
N THR A 243 60.80 -27.99 13.44
CA THR A 243 60.89 -27.71 12.00
C THR A 243 60.35 -26.30 11.72
N ALA A 244 61.23 -25.37 11.39
CA ALA A 244 60.85 -24.02 10.95
C ALA A 244 60.30 -24.07 9.52
N ASP A 245 58.99 -24.30 9.37
CA ASP A 245 58.32 -24.26 8.08
C ASP A 245 58.09 -22.79 7.64
N VAL A 246 58.71 -22.43 6.51
CA VAL A 246 58.65 -21.07 5.96
C VAL A 246 57.35 -20.91 5.17
N SER A 247 56.28 -20.60 5.90
CA SER A 247 55.00 -20.22 5.28
C SER A 247 55.24 -19.07 4.29
N PRO A 248 54.85 -19.21 3.01
CA PRO A 248 54.97 -18.11 2.05
C PRO A 248 54.14 -16.92 2.52
N ALA A 249 54.67 -15.72 2.34
CA ALA A 249 54.02 -14.49 2.80
C ALA A 249 52.64 -14.30 2.16
N ASP A 250 51.59 -14.66 2.90
CA ASP A 250 50.20 -14.58 2.50
C ASP A 250 49.83 -13.11 2.28
N GLY A 251 49.95 -12.67 1.02
CA GLY A 251 49.91 -11.27 0.57
C GLY A 251 48.52 -10.63 0.67
N ARG A 252 47.96 -10.57 1.86
CA ARG A 252 46.64 -10.01 2.17
C ARG A 252 46.68 -8.50 1.92
N PRO A 253 45.94 -7.97 0.93
CA PRO A 253 45.88 -6.53 0.71
C PRO A 253 45.25 -5.84 1.92
N ALA A 254 45.97 -4.87 2.50
CA ALA A 254 45.67 -4.32 3.81
C ALA A 254 44.26 -3.70 3.92
N GLY A 255 43.48 -4.17 4.92
CA GLY A 255 42.32 -3.49 5.54
C GLY A 255 41.11 -3.08 4.68
N GLY A 256 41.18 -3.19 3.36
CA GLY A 256 40.28 -2.51 2.44
C GLY A 256 38.94 -3.21 2.20
N VAL A 257 37.84 -2.42 2.17
CA VAL A 257 36.56 -2.87 1.63
C VAL A 257 36.71 -3.18 0.15
N THR A 258 36.58 -4.45 -0.24
CA THR A 258 36.75 -4.87 -1.64
C THR A 258 35.80 -4.13 -2.59
N ARG A 259 36.21 -3.86 -3.83
CA ARG A 259 35.36 -3.16 -4.82
C ARG A 259 33.98 -3.81 -4.98
N ARG A 260 33.92 -5.16 -4.93
CA ARG A 260 32.66 -5.93 -4.94
C ARG A 260 31.77 -5.57 -3.74
N LEU A 261 32.33 -5.57 -2.53
CA LEU A 261 31.61 -5.27 -1.29
C LEU A 261 31.16 -3.80 -1.23
N PHE A 262 31.99 -2.87 -1.71
CA PHE A 262 31.61 -1.46 -1.87
C PHE A 262 30.43 -1.29 -2.83
N VAL A 263 30.51 -1.84 -4.05
CA VAL A 263 29.41 -1.79 -5.04
C VAL A 263 28.15 -2.49 -4.53
N ALA A 264 28.28 -3.58 -3.77
CA ALA A 264 27.13 -4.24 -3.14
C ALA A 264 26.46 -3.35 -2.08
N ARG A 265 27.24 -2.69 -1.21
CA ARG A 265 26.74 -1.75 -0.19
C ARG A 265 26.09 -0.51 -0.80
N VAL A 266 26.69 0.08 -1.84
CA VAL A 266 26.12 1.24 -2.55
C VAL A 266 24.79 0.89 -3.21
N VAL A 267 24.73 -0.21 -3.98
CA VAL A 267 23.48 -0.62 -4.66
C VAL A 267 22.42 -1.06 -3.65
N GLY A 268 22.78 -1.82 -2.61
CA GLY A 268 21.85 -2.25 -1.57
C GLY A 268 21.31 -1.09 -0.72
N GLY A 269 22.17 -0.14 -0.34
CA GLY A 269 21.78 1.06 0.39
C GLY A 269 20.88 1.99 -0.44
N ALA A 270 21.20 2.18 -1.72
CA ALA A 270 20.35 2.94 -2.64
C ALA A 270 18.98 2.27 -2.85
N ALA A 271 18.93 0.95 -3.01
CA ALA A 271 17.68 0.20 -3.13
C ALA A 271 16.84 0.27 -1.84
N ALA A 272 17.47 0.17 -0.67
CA ALA A 272 16.80 0.33 0.62
C ALA A 272 16.24 1.75 0.83
N ALA A 273 17.02 2.78 0.49
CA ALA A 273 16.58 4.17 0.56
C ALA A 273 15.42 4.46 -0.42
N ALA A 274 15.48 3.94 -1.65
CA ALA A 274 14.42 4.06 -2.63
C ALA A 274 13.12 3.37 -2.17
N ALA A 275 13.21 2.14 -1.65
CA ALA A 275 12.06 1.42 -1.13
C ALA A 275 11.43 2.12 0.08
N ALA A 276 12.25 2.56 1.05
CA ALA A 276 11.79 3.30 2.22
C ALA A 276 11.16 4.65 1.85
N GLY A 277 11.72 5.37 0.85
CA GLY A 277 11.14 6.60 0.31
C GLY A 277 9.77 6.36 -0.34
N THR A 278 9.65 5.34 -1.20
CA THR A 278 8.40 4.98 -1.87
C THR A 278 7.31 4.51 -0.90
N VAL A 279 7.65 3.65 0.07
CA VAL A 279 6.72 3.23 1.13
C VAL A 279 6.32 4.42 2.00
N GLY A 280 7.28 5.23 2.46
CA GLY A 280 7.01 6.40 3.31
C GLY A 280 6.13 7.44 2.63
N TYR A 281 6.36 7.72 1.34
CA TYR A 281 5.49 8.57 0.52
C TYR A 281 4.07 7.99 0.42
N GLY A 282 3.95 6.69 0.11
CA GLY A 282 2.65 6.03 -0.01
C GLY A 282 1.87 5.95 1.29
N THR A 283 2.54 5.79 2.43
CA THR A 283 1.93 5.87 3.77
C THR A 283 1.54 7.28 4.13
N TYR A 284 2.37 8.28 3.83
CA TYR A 284 2.04 9.68 4.09
C TYR A 284 0.74 10.10 3.37
N GLY A 285 0.51 9.61 2.15
CA GLY A 285 -0.76 9.79 1.44
C GLY A 285 -1.96 9.23 2.22
N VAL A 286 -1.92 7.95 2.61
CA VAL A 286 -3.01 7.30 3.37
C VAL A 286 -3.26 8.00 4.71
N LEU A 287 -2.19 8.32 5.46
CA LEU A 287 -2.32 8.97 6.75
C LEU A 287 -2.89 10.38 6.64
N ARG A 288 -2.53 11.14 5.60
CA ARG A 288 -3.12 12.48 5.35
C ARG A 288 -4.61 12.42 5.01
N GLY A 289 -5.09 11.31 4.41
CA GLY A 289 -6.48 11.09 4.04
C GLY A 289 -6.76 11.30 2.55
N PRO A 290 -7.94 10.90 2.07
CA PRO A 290 -8.30 10.93 0.65
C PRO A 290 -8.39 12.33 0.06
N SER A 291 -8.20 12.39 -1.26
CA SER A 291 -8.43 13.60 -2.07
C SER A 291 -9.89 13.72 -2.50
N VAL A 292 -10.50 14.90 -2.37
CA VAL A 292 -11.85 15.14 -2.90
C VAL A 292 -11.78 15.40 -4.40
N LYS A 293 -12.53 14.61 -5.17
CA LYS A 293 -12.71 14.76 -6.62
C LYS A 293 -14.12 15.22 -6.95
N ARG A 294 -14.31 15.78 -8.16
CA ARG A 294 -15.61 16.16 -8.72
C ARG A 294 -15.72 15.60 -10.13
N VAL A 295 -16.85 15.00 -10.48
CA VAL A 295 -17.16 14.45 -11.81
C VAL A 295 -18.62 14.72 -12.12
N THR A 296 -18.91 15.44 -13.19
CA THR A 296 -20.28 15.64 -13.69
C THR A 296 -20.65 14.49 -14.61
N VAL A 297 -21.79 13.83 -14.37
CA VAL A 297 -22.26 12.67 -15.13
C VAL A 297 -23.62 13.00 -15.78
N PRO A 298 -23.69 13.11 -17.13
CA PRO A 298 -24.91 13.47 -17.81
C PRO A 298 -25.82 12.24 -18.01
N LEU A 299 -26.98 12.23 -17.38
CA LEU A 299 -27.96 11.14 -17.43
C LEU A 299 -29.16 11.54 -18.30
N ALA A 300 -29.61 10.63 -19.17
CA ALA A 300 -30.66 10.94 -20.15
C ALA A 300 -32.06 11.05 -19.52
N ARG A 301 -32.36 10.25 -18.50
CA ARG A 301 -33.68 10.19 -17.83
C ARG A 301 -33.73 10.93 -16.48
N LEU A 302 -32.77 11.82 -16.23
CA LEU A 302 -32.72 12.61 -15.00
C LEU A 302 -33.59 13.86 -15.15
N PRO A 303 -34.59 14.10 -14.29
CA PRO A 303 -35.45 15.27 -14.40
C PRO A 303 -34.67 16.57 -14.19
N ARG A 304 -35.09 17.66 -14.83
CA ARG A 304 -34.50 19.01 -14.67
C ARG A 304 -34.33 19.44 -13.21
N ALA A 305 -35.26 19.06 -12.34
CA ALA A 305 -35.22 19.36 -10.90
C ALA A 305 -34.05 18.70 -10.14
N ALA A 306 -33.40 17.69 -10.72
CA ALA A 306 -32.22 17.01 -10.18
C ALA A 306 -30.92 17.37 -10.92
N HIS A 307 -30.93 18.34 -11.84
CA HIS A 307 -29.71 18.86 -12.44
C HIS A 307 -28.86 19.55 -11.36
N GLY A 308 -27.59 19.15 -11.22
CA GLY A 308 -26.69 19.64 -10.18
C GLY A 308 -26.80 18.89 -8.84
N TYR A 309 -27.49 17.74 -8.80
CA TYR A 309 -27.60 16.90 -7.61
C TYR A 309 -26.27 16.19 -7.31
N ARG A 310 -25.71 16.35 -6.11
CA ARG A 310 -24.34 15.93 -5.74
C ARG A 310 -24.34 14.75 -4.78
N ILE A 311 -23.94 13.58 -5.29
CA ILE A 311 -23.70 12.36 -4.51
C ILE A 311 -22.23 12.34 -4.07
N ALA A 312 -21.95 12.36 -2.76
CA ALA A 312 -20.62 12.06 -2.23
C ALA A 312 -20.42 10.53 -2.19
N VAL A 313 -19.71 10.01 -3.18
CA VAL A 313 -19.32 8.60 -3.29
C VAL A 313 -18.04 8.34 -2.49
N VAL A 314 -18.11 7.37 -1.59
CA VAL A 314 -16.97 6.84 -0.84
C VAL A 314 -17.05 5.31 -0.83
N SER A 315 -15.90 4.65 -0.91
CA SER A 315 -15.75 3.19 -0.90
C SER A 315 -14.44 2.81 -0.22
N ASP A 316 -14.23 1.52 0.04
CA ASP A 316 -12.93 0.93 0.41
C ASP A 316 -12.27 1.72 1.56
N ILE A 317 -13.05 1.94 2.62
CA ILE A 317 -12.64 2.70 3.80
C ILE A 317 -11.68 1.87 4.67
N HIS A 318 -11.89 0.55 4.74
CA HIS A 318 -11.11 -0.39 5.56
C HIS A 318 -10.80 0.16 6.97
N ILE A 319 -11.86 0.48 7.71
CA ILE A 319 -11.78 0.64 9.15
C ILE A 319 -11.21 -0.67 9.71
N GLY A 320 -10.03 -0.61 10.30
CA GLY A 320 -9.25 -1.80 10.64
C GLY A 320 -8.13 -1.52 11.64
N PRO A 321 -7.34 -2.54 12.00
CA PRO A 321 -6.37 -2.50 13.11
C PRO A 321 -5.28 -1.42 12.99
N VAL A 322 -5.08 -0.85 11.80
CA VAL A 322 -4.00 0.10 11.49
C VAL A 322 -4.50 1.56 11.45
N LEU A 323 -5.64 1.84 10.81
CA LEU A 323 -6.07 3.22 10.51
C LEU A 323 -7.02 3.81 11.56
N GLY A 324 -7.92 2.99 12.12
CA GLY A 324 -8.79 3.32 13.25
C GLY A 324 -9.70 4.54 13.12
N ARG A 325 -10.36 4.91 14.24
CA ARG A 325 -11.38 5.97 14.35
C ARG A 325 -10.98 7.32 13.76
N ALA A 326 -9.70 7.67 13.85
CA ALA A 326 -9.18 8.92 13.32
C ALA A 326 -9.22 8.99 11.78
N HIS A 327 -9.09 7.86 11.08
CA HIS A 327 -9.20 7.79 9.63
C HIS A 327 -10.64 8.01 9.17
N THR A 328 -11.59 7.28 9.77
CA THR A 328 -13.04 7.47 9.57
C THR A 328 -13.45 8.92 9.80
N GLN A 329 -12.92 9.55 10.86
CA GLN A 329 -13.17 10.97 11.13
C GLN A 329 -12.72 11.89 9.98
N ARG A 330 -11.49 11.72 9.46
CA ARG A 330 -10.99 12.54 8.33
C ARG A 330 -11.83 12.35 7.06
N ILE A 331 -12.38 11.16 6.85
CA ILE A 331 -13.28 10.87 5.73
C ILE A 331 -14.62 11.59 5.90
N VAL A 332 -15.23 11.50 7.08
CA VAL A 332 -16.51 12.17 7.37
C VAL A 332 -16.38 13.69 7.29
N ASP A 333 -15.29 14.26 7.83
CA ASP A 333 -15.02 15.70 7.71
C ASP A 333 -14.82 16.13 6.25
N ALA A 334 -14.11 15.33 5.45
CA ALA A 334 -13.91 15.60 4.03
C ALA A 334 -15.21 15.49 3.21
N ILE A 335 -16.08 14.51 3.50
CA ILE A 335 -17.42 14.39 2.88
C ILE A 335 -18.27 15.60 3.24
N ASN A 336 -18.39 15.92 4.52
CA ASN A 336 -19.22 17.02 5.02
C ASN A 336 -18.78 18.38 4.45
N ALA A 337 -17.47 18.59 4.26
CA ALA A 337 -16.92 19.79 3.64
C ALA A 337 -17.31 19.97 2.16
N THR A 338 -17.90 18.96 1.50
CA THR A 338 -18.48 19.09 0.15
C THR A 338 -19.95 19.50 0.13
N GLN A 339 -20.61 19.52 1.30
CA GLN A 339 -22.04 19.78 1.49
C GLN A 339 -22.94 18.99 0.51
N PRO A 340 -22.80 17.65 0.44
CA PRO A 340 -23.47 16.85 -0.58
C PRO A 340 -24.98 16.80 -0.37
N ASP A 341 -25.70 16.47 -1.45
CA ASP A 341 -27.14 16.22 -1.41
C ASP A 341 -27.43 14.82 -0.85
N LEU A 342 -26.54 13.85 -1.10
CA LEU A 342 -26.59 12.46 -0.66
C LEU A 342 -25.18 11.90 -0.39
N VAL A 343 -25.00 11.02 0.59
CA VAL A 343 -23.76 10.22 0.74
C VAL A 343 -24.03 8.77 0.31
N ALA A 344 -23.13 8.22 -0.51
CA ALA A 344 -23.16 6.82 -0.92
C ALA A 344 -21.88 6.12 -0.43
N VAL A 345 -22.04 5.17 0.50
CA VAL A 345 -20.96 4.32 1.02
C VAL A 345 -21.03 2.97 0.32
N VAL A 346 -20.08 2.72 -0.59
CA VAL A 346 -20.18 1.68 -1.63
C VAL A 346 -19.24 0.51 -1.33
N GLY A 347 -19.54 -0.20 -0.24
CA GLY A 347 -18.86 -1.40 0.22
C GLY A 347 -17.43 -1.23 0.75
N ASP A 348 -16.93 -2.31 1.34
CA ASP A 348 -15.61 -2.45 1.96
C ASP A 348 -15.34 -1.36 3.01
N LEU A 349 -16.24 -1.29 3.98
CA LEU A 349 -16.17 -0.39 5.12
C LEU A 349 -15.12 -0.83 6.13
N VAL A 350 -14.92 -2.14 6.33
CA VAL A 350 -14.28 -2.71 7.54
C VAL A 350 -13.35 -3.91 7.26
N ASP A 351 -12.34 -4.10 8.11
CA ASP A 351 -11.42 -5.25 8.11
C ASP A 351 -11.53 -6.05 9.44
N GLY A 352 -12.74 -6.33 9.92
CA GLY A 352 -12.99 -7.04 11.18
C GLY A 352 -14.39 -6.85 11.76
N SER A 353 -14.69 -7.48 12.90
CA SER A 353 -16.05 -7.50 13.48
C SER A 353 -16.47 -6.20 14.18
N VAL A 354 -17.78 -5.99 14.34
CA VAL A 354 -18.36 -4.85 15.08
C VAL A 354 -17.81 -4.74 16.50
N ALA A 355 -17.55 -5.87 17.17
CA ALA A 355 -16.99 -5.88 18.52
C ALA A 355 -15.56 -5.30 18.59
N ASP A 356 -14.74 -5.51 17.56
CA ASP A 356 -13.38 -4.96 17.47
C ASP A 356 -13.37 -3.49 16.98
N LEU A 357 -14.30 -3.11 16.09
CA LEU A 357 -14.18 -1.92 15.24
C LEU A 357 -15.37 -0.95 15.25
N GLY A 358 -16.50 -1.29 15.89
CA GLY A 358 -17.72 -0.47 15.89
C GLY A 358 -17.47 0.96 16.41
N SER A 359 -16.61 1.10 17.42
CA SER A 359 -16.19 2.41 17.96
C SER A 359 -15.32 3.23 17.00
N ALA A 360 -14.64 2.57 16.06
CA ALA A 360 -13.93 3.21 14.97
C ALA A 360 -14.85 3.61 13.80
N ALA A 361 -16.04 3.00 13.69
CA ALA A 361 -17.10 3.37 12.76
C ALA A 361 -18.00 4.53 13.27
N GLU A 362 -18.09 4.75 14.59
CA GLU A 362 -18.86 5.86 15.21
C GLU A 362 -18.85 7.22 14.47
N PRO A 363 -17.73 7.73 13.91
CA PRO A 363 -17.73 8.98 13.17
C PRO A 363 -18.76 9.07 12.02
N LEU A 364 -19.16 7.93 11.43
CA LEU A 364 -20.14 7.88 10.33
C LEU A 364 -21.51 8.46 10.73
N ALA A 365 -21.89 8.38 12.01
CA ALA A 365 -23.10 9.04 12.55
C ALA A 365 -23.02 10.58 12.55
N ARG A 366 -21.93 11.15 12.01
CA ARG A 366 -21.77 12.59 11.76
C ARG A 366 -21.72 12.95 10.28
N LEU A 367 -22.00 12.01 9.36
CA LEU A 367 -22.24 12.31 7.96
C LEU A 367 -23.45 13.26 7.80
N ARG A 368 -23.34 14.21 6.87
CA ARG A 368 -24.37 15.23 6.63
C ARG A 368 -24.63 15.37 5.13
N ALA A 369 -25.83 14.99 4.74
CA ALA A 369 -26.41 15.19 3.42
C ALA A 369 -27.90 15.54 3.59
N ARG A 370 -28.50 16.26 2.63
CA ARG A 370 -29.91 16.65 2.71
C ARG A 370 -30.84 15.44 2.71
N ASP A 371 -30.58 14.49 1.82
CA ASP A 371 -31.48 13.37 1.53
C ASP A 371 -30.95 12.04 2.13
N GLY A 372 -29.98 12.11 3.05
CA GLY A 372 -29.49 10.97 3.82
C GLY A 372 -28.16 10.35 3.35
N SER A 373 -27.78 9.26 4.01
CA SER A 373 -26.56 8.48 3.74
C SER A 373 -26.91 7.01 3.53
N PHE A 374 -26.48 6.44 2.42
CA PHE A 374 -26.84 5.08 1.99
C PHE A 374 -25.63 4.14 1.98
N PHE A 375 -25.88 2.85 2.18
CA PHE A 375 -24.86 1.82 2.28
C PHE A 375 -25.20 0.60 1.42
N VAL A 376 -24.20 -0.01 0.78
CA VAL A 376 -24.25 -1.38 0.24
C VAL A 376 -23.04 -2.15 0.73
N THR A 377 -23.17 -3.47 0.85
CA THR A 377 -22.06 -4.35 1.21
C THR A 377 -21.01 -4.43 0.10
N GLY A 378 -19.76 -4.59 0.50
CA GLY A 378 -18.67 -5.14 -0.31
C GLY A 378 -18.26 -6.53 0.21
N ASN A 379 -17.25 -7.13 -0.40
CA ASN A 379 -16.84 -8.48 -0.01
C ASN A 379 -16.21 -8.54 1.39
N HIS A 380 -15.71 -7.41 1.92
CA HIS A 380 -15.15 -7.35 3.27
C HIS A 380 -16.19 -7.41 4.39
N GLU A 381 -17.43 -6.99 4.15
CA GLU A 381 -18.50 -7.14 5.14
C GLU A 381 -18.82 -8.62 5.39
N TYR A 382 -18.92 -9.44 4.33
CA TYR A 382 -19.11 -10.90 4.46
C TYR A 382 -17.91 -11.57 5.14
N PHE A 383 -16.68 -11.10 4.90
CA PHE A 383 -15.49 -11.57 5.65
C PHE A 383 -15.48 -11.13 7.13
N SER A 384 -16.38 -10.22 7.53
CA SER A 384 -16.40 -9.56 8.84
C SER A 384 -17.71 -9.79 9.64
N GLY A 385 -18.67 -10.53 9.08
CA GLY A 385 -20.03 -10.71 9.61
C GLY A 385 -20.99 -9.65 9.07
N ALA A 386 -21.52 -9.86 7.85
CA ALA A 386 -22.23 -8.84 7.10
C ALA A 386 -23.49 -8.31 7.82
N ASP A 387 -24.36 -9.21 8.31
CA ASP A 387 -25.63 -8.82 8.96
C ASP A 387 -25.40 -7.92 10.19
N ALA A 388 -24.41 -8.25 11.03
CA ALA A 388 -24.05 -7.43 12.19
C ALA A 388 -23.54 -6.04 11.80
N TRP A 389 -22.79 -5.92 10.70
CA TRP A 389 -22.34 -4.63 10.17
C TRP A 389 -23.46 -3.82 9.53
N VAL A 390 -24.37 -4.48 8.80
CA VAL A 390 -25.58 -3.88 8.22
C VAL A 390 -26.46 -3.26 9.31
N ASP A 391 -26.59 -3.94 10.45
CA ASP A 391 -27.35 -3.42 11.59
C ASP A 391 -26.58 -2.29 12.29
N HIS A 392 -25.27 -2.43 12.55
CA HIS A 392 -24.45 -1.38 13.17
C HIS A 392 -24.42 -0.08 12.35
N VAL A 393 -24.31 -0.14 11.02
CA VAL A 393 -24.38 1.10 10.19
C VAL A 393 -25.77 1.71 10.19
N ARG A 394 -26.83 0.93 10.40
CA ARG A 394 -28.19 1.44 10.57
C ARG A 394 -28.37 2.16 11.91
N GLU A 395 -27.77 1.65 12.98
CA GLU A 395 -27.67 2.36 14.28
C GLU A 395 -26.87 3.66 14.17
N LEU A 396 -25.84 3.70 13.31
CA LEU A 396 -25.11 4.92 12.95
C LEU A 396 -25.86 5.84 11.97
N GLY A 397 -27.12 5.54 11.63
CA GLY A 397 -27.98 6.42 10.83
C GLY A 397 -27.80 6.36 9.31
N LEU A 398 -27.11 5.33 8.79
CA LEU A 398 -27.08 5.04 7.36
C LEU A 398 -28.28 4.15 6.98
N THR A 399 -28.68 4.16 5.72
CA THR A 399 -29.71 3.26 5.17
C THR A 399 -29.07 2.20 4.28
N PRO A 400 -28.99 0.92 4.72
CA PRO A 400 -28.55 -0.19 3.87
C PRO A 400 -29.57 -0.49 2.76
N LEU A 401 -29.12 -0.51 1.51
CA LEU A 401 -29.92 -0.88 0.32
C LEU A 401 -29.60 -2.32 -0.10
N ARG A 402 -30.20 -3.29 0.59
CA ARG A 402 -29.92 -4.72 0.40
C ARG A 402 -30.81 -5.36 -0.65
N ASN A 403 -30.35 -5.31 -1.90
CA ASN A 403 -31.15 -5.67 -3.08
C ASN A 403 -32.49 -4.91 -3.07
N ASP A 404 -32.40 -3.59 -2.92
CA ASP A 404 -33.50 -2.70 -2.55
C ASP A 404 -33.35 -1.31 -3.16
N ARG A 405 -34.41 -0.50 -3.14
CA ARG A 405 -34.50 0.78 -3.87
C ARG A 405 -35.32 1.83 -3.14
N VAL A 406 -34.84 3.07 -3.21
CA VAL A 406 -35.58 4.27 -2.78
C VAL A 406 -35.75 5.26 -3.93
N GLU A 407 -36.85 6.01 -3.92
CA GLU A 407 -37.09 7.11 -4.86
C GLU A 407 -36.60 8.42 -4.23
N ILE A 408 -35.68 9.11 -4.90
CA ILE A 408 -34.94 10.23 -4.29
C ILE A 408 -34.59 11.27 -5.34
N GLY A 409 -34.84 12.56 -5.08
CA GLY A 409 -34.63 13.63 -6.06
C GLY A 409 -35.43 13.50 -7.38
N GLY A 410 -36.38 12.57 -7.50
CA GLY A 410 -37.05 12.24 -8.76
C GLY A 410 -36.32 11.21 -9.64
N PHE A 411 -35.32 10.52 -9.10
CA PHE A 411 -34.68 9.36 -9.72
C PHE A 411 -34.71 8.14 -8.78
N ASP A 412 -34.45 6.95 -9.33
CA ASP A 412 -34.34 5.71 -8.55
C ASP A 412 -32.90 5.55 -8.02
N LEU A 413 -32.72 5.41 -6.71
CA LEU A 413 -31.47 4.96 -6.11
C LEU A 413 -31.63 3.52 -5.62
N ALA A 414 -30.91 2.59 -6.25
CA ALA A 414 -30.92 1.17 -5.89
C ALA A 414 -29.58 0.74 -5.31
N GLY A 415 -29.60 -0.32 -4.51
CA GLY A 415 -28.41 -1.03 -4.06
C GLY A 415 -28.57 -2.54 -4.23
N VAL A 416 -27.45 -3.23 -4.51
CA VAL A 416 -27.37 -4.70 -4.48
C VAL A 416 -26.32 -5.17 -3.49
N ASP A 417 -26.56 -6.33 -2.90
CA ASP A 417 -25.60 -7.03 -2.04
C ASP A 417 -24.39 -7.52 -2.86
N ASP A 418 -23.21 -7.64 -2.24
CA ASP A 418 -21.98 -8.04 -2.93
C ASP A 418 -21.98 -9.51 -3.43
N VAL A 419 -21.23 -9.77 -4.51
CA VAL A 419 -21.04 -11.11 -5.10
C VAL A 419 -20.47 -12.13 -4.09
N ALA A 420 -19.70 -11.70 -3.09
CA ALA A 420 -19.25 -12.59 -2.01
C ALA A 420 -20.41 -13.22 -1.23
N GLY A 421 -21.53 -12.50 -1.10
CA GLY A 421 -22.74 -12.94 -0.41
C GLY A 421 -23.44 -14.13 -1.07
N GLU A 422 -23.16 -14.46 -2.34
CA GLU A 422 -23.63 -15.69 -2.99
C GLU A 422 -23.30 -16.95 -2.18
N ARG A 423 -22.17 -16.94 -1.44
CA ARG A 423 -21.71 -18.05 -0.59
C ARG A 423 -22.61 -18.30 0.62
N GLU A 424 -23.37 -17.29 1.01
CA GLU A 424 -24.28 -17.28 2.16
C GLU A 424 -25.76 -17.24 1.71
N GLY A 425 -26.02 -17.33 0.39
CA GLY A 425 -27.35 -17.19 -0.20
C GLY A 425 -27.87 -15.75 -0.27
N GLN A 426 -26.99 -14.77 -0.05
CA GLN A 426 -27.28 -13.34 0.05
C GLN A 426 -26.51 -12.53 -1.03
N GLY A 427 -26.51 -13.02 -2.28
CA GLY A 427 -25.84 -12.35 -3.42
C GLY A 427 -26.67 -11.22 -4.04
N PRO A 428 -26.19 -10.59 -5.13
CA PRO A 428 -26.88 -9.50 -5.82
C PRO A 428 -28.18 -9.96 -6.51
N ASP A 429 -29.30 -9.33 -6.16
CA ASP A 429 -30.62 -9.55 -6.77
C ASP A 429 -31.12 -8.26 -7.43
N PHE A 430 -30.78 -8.12 -8.71
CA PHE A 430 -31.21 -7.02 -9.57
C PHE A 430 -32.71 -7.05 -9.89
N ALA A 431 -33.35 -8.23 -9.84
CA ALA A 431 -34.78 -8.35 -10.13
C ALA A 431 -35.62 -7.77 -8.98
N ARG A 432 -35.21 -8.04 -7.73
CA ARG A 432 -35.78 -7.41 -6.53
C ARG A 432 -35.47 -5.92 -6.46
N ALA A 433 -34.23 -5.50 -6.73
CA ALA A 433 -33.84 -4.08 -6.63
C ALA A 433 -34.46 -3.19 -7.73
N LEU A 434 -34.63 -3.69 -8.96
CA LEU A 434 -34.93 -2.87 -10.15
C LEU A 434 -36.07 -3.40 -11.04
N GLY A 435 -36.71 -4.52 -10.72
CA GLY A 435 -37.66 -5.19 -11.61
C GLY A 435 -38.95 -4.39 -11.88
N ASP A 436 -39.52 -3.84 -10.81
CA ASP A 436 -40.82 -3.15 -10.73
C ASP A 436 -40.76 -1.63 -10.96
N ARG A 437 -39.56 -1.03 -11.02
CA ARG A 437 -39.38 0.43 -11.14
C ARG A 437 -39.96 1.00 -12.43
N ASP A 438 -40.27 2.29 -12.41
CA ASP A 438 -40.48 3.06 -13.63
C ASP A 438 -39.17 3.16 -14.44
N ARG A 439 -39.21 2.71 -15.71
CA ARG A 439 -38.08 2.76 -16.63
C ARG A 439 -38.00 4.07 -17.41
N ALA A 440 -38.96 4.99 -17.25
CA ALA A 440 -38.85 6.36 -17.73
C ALA A 440 -37.95 7.23 -16.84
N ARG A 441 -37.73 6.85 -15.57
CA ARG A 441 -36.78 7.51 -14.66
C ARG A 441 -35.35 7.00 -14.81
N ALA A 442 -34.40 7.87 -14.50
CA ALA A 442 -33.00 7.48 -14.31
C ALA A 442 -32.86 6.57 -13.08
N ALA A 443 -32.03 5.53 -13.20
CA ALA A 443 -31.61 4.70 -12.08
C ALA A 443 -30.11 4.85 -11.83
N VAL A 444 -29.77 5.18 -10.57
CA VAL A 444 -28.42 5.15 -10.02
C VAL A 444 -28.29 3.89 -9.15
N LEU A 445 -27.33 3.04 -9.46
CA LEU A 445 -27.06 1.79 -8.72
C LEU A 445 -25.80 1.94 -7.86
N LEU A 446 -25.92 1.60 -6.59
CA LEU A 446 -24.78 1.31 -5.71
C LEU A 446 -24.46 -0.18 -5.80
N ALA A 447 -23.27 -0.53 -6.25
CA ALA A 447 -22.79 -1.92 -6.29
C ALA A 447 -21.27 -1.93 -6.09
N HIS A 448 -20.78 -2.61 -5.05
CA HIS A 448 -19.38 -2.51 -4.65
C HIS A 448 -18.40 -2.89 -5.77
N GLN A 449 -18.49 -4.10 -6.32
CA GLN A 449 -17.61 -4.56 -7.39
C GLN A 449 -18.04 -4.04 -8.77
N PRO A 450 -17.12 -3.51 -9.60
CA PRO A 450 -17.44 -3.07 -10.96
C PRO A 450 -17.84 -4.23 -11.91
N VAL A 451 -17.56 -5.48 -11.55
CA VAL A 451 -17.80 -6.66 -12.40
C VAL A 451 -19.28 -6.89 -12.75
N VAL A 452 -20.21 -6.41 -11.91
CA VAL A 452 -21.66 -6.58 -12.12
C VAL A 452 -22.26 -5.64 -13.17
N ILE A 453 -21.44 -4.79 -13.83
CA ILE A 453 -21.89 -3.82 -14.84
C ILE A 453 -22.73 -4.44 -15.96
N HIS A 454 -22.46 -5.69 -16.33
CA HIS A 454 -23.23 -6.41 -17.36
C HIS A 454 -24.63 -6.89 -16.89
N GLU A 455 -24.91 -6.91 -15.59
CA GLU A 455 -26.28 -7.02 -15.05
C GLU A 455 -26.96 -5.65 -15.00
N ALA A 456 -26.24 -4.61 -14.57
CA ALA A 456 -26.77 -3.24 -14.52
C ALA A 456 -27.25 -2.74 -15.90
N VAL A 457 -26.48 -3.04 -16.96
CA VAL A 457 -26.88 -2.80 -18.37
C VAL A 457 -28.17 -3.53 -18.73
N ARG A 458 -28.33 -4.80 -18.34
CA ARG A 458 -29.55 -5.59 -18.64
C ARG A 458 -30.79 -5.07 -17.90
N HIS A 459 -30.61 -4.48 -16.72
CA HIS A 459 -31.69 -3.84 -15.95
C HIS A 459 -31.87 -2.34 -16.32
N GLY A 460 -31.14 -1.87 -17.34
CA GLY A 460 -31.28 -0.54 -17.90
C GLY A 460 -30.90 0.58 -16.94
N VAL A 461 -29.92 0.36 -16.08
CA VAL A 461 -29.35 1.37 -15.15
C VAL A 461 -28.67 2.49 -15.95
N ASP A 462 -28.77 3.74 -15.49
CA ASP A 462 -28.14 4.90 -16.17
C ASP A 462 -26.72 5.15 -15.65
N LEU A 463 -26.49 4.88 -14.35
CA LEU A 463 -25.20 5.02 -13.68
C LEU A 463 -25.02 3.96 -12.59
N GLN A 464 -23.94 3.17 -12.67
CA GLN A 464 -23.43 2.37 -11.56
C GLN A 464 -22.29 3.12 -10.85
N LEU A 465 -22.31 3.10 -9.52
CA LEU A 465 -21.26 3.60 -8.64
C LEU A 465 -20.61 2.39 -7.93
N SER A 466 -19.28 2.30 -7.98
CA SER A 466 -18.48 1.16 -7.49
C SER A 466 -17.14 1.57 -6.87
N GLY A 467 -16.54 0.65 -6.11
CA GLY A 467 -15.19 0.75 -5.54
C GLY A 467 -14.35 -0.47 -5.91
N HIS A 468 -13.95 -1.26 -4.91
CA HIS A 468 -13.28 -2.56 -4.96
C HIS A 468 -11.84 -2.56 -5.50
N THR A 469 -11.55 -1.80 -6.56
CA THR A 469 -10.27 -1.95 -7.28
C THR A 469 -9.08 -1.33 -6.55
N HIS A 470 -9.31 -0.39 -5.62
CA HIS A 470 -8.32 0.56 -5.08
C HIS A 470 -7.49 1.32 -6.13
N GLY A 471 -7.89 1.32 -7.41
CA GLY A 471 -6.99 1.67 -8.53
C GLY A 471 -5.73 0.79 -8.61
N GLY A 472 -5.73 -0.38 -7.96
CA GLY A 472 -4.61 -1.32 -7.84
C GLY A 472 -3.57 -1.00 -6.76
N GLN A 473 -3.85 -0.04 -5.87
CA GLN A 473 -3.13 0.36 -4.63
C GLN A 473 -1.60 0.56 -4.68
N LEU A 474 -0.82 -0.46 -5.06
CA LEU A 474 0.64 -0.53 -5.04
C LEU A 474 1.17 -0.76 -6.46
N TRP A 475 1.65 0.28 -7.15
CA TRP A 475 2.35 0.09 -8.43
C TRP A 475 3.47 -0.96 -8.33
N PRO A 476 3.58 -1.94 -9.25
CA PRO A 476 2.87 -2.08 -10.53
C PRO A 476 1.59 -2.95 -10.51
N ALA A 477 1.02 -3.28 -9.34
CA ALA A 477 -0.17 -4.14 -9.24
C ALA A 477 -1.43 -3.53 -9.91
N ASN A 478 -1.44 -2.22 -10.18
CA ASN A 478 -2.45 -1.56 -11.01
C ASN A 478 -2.61 -2.15 -12.41
N TYR A 479 -1.57 -2.75 -13.01
CA TYR A 479 -1.72 -3.45 -14.29
C TYR A 479 -2.42 -4.81 -14.12
N LEU A 480 -2.24 -5.49 -12.99
CA LEU A 480 -2.96 -6.73 -12.68
C LEU A 480 -4.44 -6.44 -12.37
N ALA A 481 -4.70 -5.41 -11.56
CA ALA A 481 -6.06 -4.96 -11.25
C ALA A 481 -6.84 -4.54 -12.52
N ALA A 482 -6.18 -3.87 -13.47
CA ALA A 482 -6.77 -3.48 -14.76
C ALA A 482 -7.06 -4.65 -15.71
N MET A 483 -6.41 -5.80 -15.54
CA MET A 483 -6.74 -7.02 -16.30
C MET A 483 -7.82 -7.87 -15.62
N ALA A 484 -8.11 -7.62 -14.33
CA ALA A 484 -9.06 -8.38 -13.53
C ALA A 484 -10.44 -7.69 -13.37
N ASN A 485 -10.55 -6.41 -13.74
CA ASN A 485 -11.77 -5.60 -13.59
C ASN A 485 -12.15 -4.94 -14.93
N PRO A 486 -13.44 -4.73 -15.23
CA PRO A 486 -13.88 -4.13 -16.49
C PRO A 486 -13.47 -2.65 -16.63
N THR A 487 -13.45 -1.91 -15.50
CA THR A 487 -12.92 -0.54 -15.37
C THR A 487 -11.97 -0.53 -14.18
N LEU A 488 -10.79 0.11 -14.28
CA LEU A 488 -9.88 0.24 -13.14
C LEU A 488 -10.30 1.35 -12.17
N ALA A 489 -10.51 2.58 -12.66
CA ALA A 489 -10.89 3.73 -11.85
C ALA A 489 -11.22 4.96 -12.72
N GLY A 490 -12.32 5.65 -12.43
CA GLY A 490 -12.84 6.77 -13.24
C GLY A 490 -14.22 6.49 -13.82
N LEU A 491 -14.64 7.31 -14.78
CA LEU A 491 -15.92 7.19 -15.48
C LEU A 491 -15.72 6.49 -16.83
N GLU A 492 -16.39 5.36 -17.05
CA GLU A 492 -16.45 4.64 -18.33
C GLU A 492 -17.92 4.36 -18.72
N ARG A 493 -18.18 3.87 -19.94
CA ARG A 493 -19.55 3.71 -20.46
C ARG A 493 -19.75 2.39 -21.20
N TYR A 494 -20.84 1.71 -20.88
CA TYR A 494 -21.23 0.38 -21.34
C TYR A 494 -22.63 0.47 -21.99
N GLY A 495 -22.67 0.79 -23.28
CA GLY A 495 -23.92 1.14 -23.96
C GLY A 495 -24.46 2.46 -23.42
N ASP A 496 -25.65 2.46 -22.83
CA ASP A 496 -26.23 3.65 -22.18
C ASP A 496 -25.97 3.75 -20.68
N THR A 497 -25.58 2.65 -20.02
CA THR A 497 -25.12 2.65 -18.63
C THR A 497 -23.73 3.25 -18.52
N GLN A 498 -23.53 4.18 -17.59
CA GLN A 498 -22.20 4.65 -17.20
C GLN A 498 -21.75 3.93 -15.92
N LEU A 499 -20.44 3.71 -15.78
CA LEU A 499 -19.83 3.12 -14.59
C LEU A 499 -18.82 4.11 -14.01
N TYR A 500 -18.98 4.50 -12.76
CA TYR A 500 -17.97 5.24 -12.01
C TYR A 500 -17.29 4.35 -10.97
N VAL A 501 -15.99 4.14 -11.12
CA VAL A 501 -15.16 3.39 -10.17
C VAL A 501 -14.30 4.35 -9.36
N SER A 502 -14.63 4.45 -8.07
CA SER A 502 -13.83 5.08 -7.02
C SER A 502 -12.48 4.37 -6.84
N ARG A 503 -11.44 5.08 -6.37
CA ARG A 503 -10.20 4.43 -5.88
C ARG A 503 -10.27 4.12 -4.39
N GLY A 504 -11.34 4.53 -3.71
CA GLY A 504 -11.56 4.30 -2.30
C GLY A 504 -10.77 5.23 -1.39
N ALA A 505 -11.27 5.41 -0.18
CA ALA A 505 -10.76 6.40 0.76
C ALA A 505 -9.60 5.89 1.64
N GLY A 506 -9.62 4.60 1.96
CA GLY A 506 -8.65 3.93 2.82
C GLY A 506 -7.55 3.20 2.05
N ALA A 507 -7.05 2.10 2.63
CA ALA A 507 -6.11 1.20 2.01
C ALA A 507 -6.24 -0.19 2.65
N TRP A 508 -6.43 -1.24 1.84
CA TRP A 508 -6.51 -2.61 2.32
C TRP A 508 -5.14 -3.17 2.65
N GLY A 509 -5.00 -3.81 3.82
CA GLY A 509 -3.75 -4.43 4.27
C GLY A 509 -2.63 -3.40 4.49
N PRO A 510 -1.60 -3.29 3.61
CA PRO A 510 -0.58 -2.25 3.71
C PRO A 510 -1.17 -0.84 3.65
N PRO A 511 -0.94 0.01 4.67
CA PRO A 511 -1.35 1.43 4.67
C PRO A 511 -0.41 2.25 3.78
N VAL A 512 -0.34 1.91 2.50
CA VAL A 512 0.64 2.38 1.52
C VAL A 512 -0.04 2.47 0.16
N ARG A 513 -0.07 3.66 -0.46
CA ARG A 513 -0.67 3.87 -1.79
C ARG A 513 0.29 4.55 -2.76
N VAL A 514 0.59 3.92 -3.90
CA VAL A 514 1.59 4.37 -4.87
C VAL A 514 1.05 4.16 -6.28
N GLY A 515 0.98 5.24 -7.08
CA GLY A 515 0.33 5.25 -8.39
C GLY A 515 -1.20 5.31 -8.35
N ALA A 516 -1.83 4.93 -7.22
CA ALA A 516 -3.27 4.97 -7.01
C ALA A 516 -3.61 5.73 -5.71
N PRO A 517 -3.65 7.08 -5.73
CA PRO A 517 -4.03 7.87 -4.55
C PRO A 517 -5.50 7.62 -4.16
N SER A 518 -5.80 7.70 -2.87
CA SER A 518 -7.16 7.57 -2.35
C SER A 518 -8.02 8.78 -2.68
N ASP A 519 -9.32 8.54 -2.86
CA ASP A 519 -10.30 9.56 -3.18
C ASP A 519 -11.66 9.39 -2.50
N ILE A 520 -12.36 10.52 -2.41
CA ILE A 520 -13.82 10.63 -2.22
C ILE A 520 -14.29 11.41 -3.45
N THR A 521 -15.35 10.97 -4.13
CA THR A 521 -15.80 11.64 -5.35
C THR A 521 -17.18 12.21 -5.17
N VAL A 522 -17.31 13.54 -5.35
CA VAL A 522 -18.61 14.16 -5.56
C VAL A 522 -19.00 13.93 -7.03
N VAL A 523 -19.96 13.04 -7.24
CA VAL A 523 -20.60 12.80 -8.53
C VAL A 523 -21.78 13.76 -8.64
N GLU A 524 -21.74 14.65 -9.63
CA GLU A 524 -22.77 15.65 -9.89
C GLU A 524 -23.63 15.20 -11.07
N LEU A 525 -24.92 14.97 -10.84
CA LEU A 525 -25.84 14.48 -11.87
C LEU A 525 -26.32 15.64 -12.74
N ALA A 526 -26.11 15.55 -14.05
CA ALA A 526 -26.59 16.54 -15.02
C ALA A 526 -27.74 15.96 -15.85
N SER A 527 -28.88 16.66 -15.88
CA SER A 527 -29.96 16.37 -16.81
C SER A 527 -29.54 16.77 -18.22
N ARG A 528 -29.92 15.98 -19.23
CA ARG A 528 -29.73 16.30 -20.65
C ARG A 528 -30.87 17.13 -21.24
N ASP A 529 -32.01 17.22 -20.55
CA ASP A 529 -33.13 18.07 -20.94
C ASP A 529 -32.83 19.51 -20.50
N THR A 530 -32.08 20.27 -21.32
CA THR A 530 -31.85 21.70 -21.11
C THR A 530 -33.14 22.48 -21.30
#